data_AF-A0A522INC4-F1
#
_entry.id   AF-A0A522INC4-F1
#
_cell.length_a   1.000
_cell.length_b   1.000
_cell.length_c   1.000
_cell.angle_alpha   90.00
_cell.angle_beta   90.00
_cell.angle_gamma   90.00
#
_symmetry.space_group_name_H-M   'P 1'
#
loop_
_entity.id
_entity.type
_entity.pdbx_description
1 polymer ?
#
loop_
_entity_poly.entity_id
_entity_poly.type
_entity_poly.pdbx_seq_one_letter_code
_entity_poly.pdbx_strand_id
1 'polypeptide(L)'
;MPRIKRYLSDEYVLFHLEDLSEEILLVPEQVSMLTGRGLEKLKADREADNPPPYVQHEEGSPHYYRVGDVRDYLRSLKSFRNNAERVRYFKEHEINGADELAPLAVERRKRFDAEMSASAMEQRRELEVRRRKASREFLGFESFDDYLTNALPDDEWPFTLASGKPIEFFMSLGIGGDHLPGEGVECRWLSLDEYLTMRRAAALQERQEREAAELRAAADEATTEPLPAYERPVVSGKSAGRL
;
A
#
# COMPACT_ATOMS: atom_id res chain seq x y z
N MET A 1 -0.90 19.76 -17.00
CA MET A 1 -1.67 19.63 -15.75
C MET A 1 -1.19 18.38 -15.03
N PRO A 2 -0.75 18.47 -13.77
CA PRO A 2 -0.30 17.30 -13.03
C PRO A 2 -1.49 16.38 -12.79
N ARG A 3 -1.38 15.12 -13.22
CA ARG A 3 -2.37 14.07 -12.94
C ARG A 3 -2.37 13.84 -11.43
N ILE A 4 -3.46 14.18 -10.76
CA ILE A 4 -3.68 13.86 -9.34
C ILE A 4 -3.57 12.33 -9.24
N LYS A 5 -2.48 11.84 -8.62
CA LYS A 5 -2.25 10.42 -8.42
C LYS A 5 -3.15 9.92 -7.28
N ARG A 6 -3.72 8.76 -7.54
CA ARG A 6 -4.72 7.98 -6.79
C ARG A 6 -4.66 8.07 -5.25
N TYR A 7 -5.86 8.01 -4.68
CA TYR A 7 -6.17 7.67 -3.29
C TYR A 7 -5.27 6.56 -2.75
N LEU A 8 -4.53 6.86 -1.69
CA LEU A 8 -3.92 5.86 -0.82
C LEU A 8 -5.01 5.29 0.07
N SER A 9 -4.94 4.00 0.41
CA SER A 9 -5.84 3.43 1.41
C SER A 9 -5.56 4.00 2.80
N ASP A 10 -6.57 4.02 3.65
CA ASP A 10 -6.47 4.59 4.99
C ASP A 10 -5.45 3.81 5.84
N GLU A 11 -5.39 2.49 5.69
CA GLU A 11 -4.41 1.64 6.35
C GLU A 11 -2.99 2.02 5.94
N TYR A 12 -2.75 2.25 4.64
CA TYR A 12 -1.42 2.60 4.15
C TYR A 12 -0.96 3.96 4.69
N VAL A 13 -1.87 4.93 4.76
CA VAL A 13 -1.59 6.25 5.34
C VAL A 13 -1.30 6.15 6.85
N LEU A 14 -2.02 5.31 7.59
CA LEU A 14 -1.78 5.10 9.02
C LEU A 14 -0.42 4.48 9.32
N PHE A 15 -0.02 3.45 8.58
CA PHE A 15 1.19 2.68 8.88
C PHE A 15 2.46 3.28 8.28
N HIS A 16 2.35 4.08 7.21
CA HIS A 16 3.51 4.58 6.47
C HIS A 16 3.60 6.11 6.40
N LEU A 17 2.85 6.85 7.24
CA LEU A 17 2.78 8.31 7.19
C LEU A 17 4.16 9.01 7.14
N GLU A 18 5.14 8.50 7.90
CA GLU A 18 6.49 9.06 7.96
C GLU A 18 7.32 8.78 6.70
N ASP A 19 7.01 7.72 5.97
CA ASP A 19 7.73 7.30 4.76
C ASP A 19 7.11 7.85 3.46
N LEU A 20 5.88 8.36 3.55
CA LEU A 20 5.17 8.96 2.41
C LEU A 20 5.91 10.21 1.91
N SER A 21 5.82 10.47 0.60
CA SER A 21 6.27 11.75 0.04
C SER A 21 5.43 12.90 0.60
N GLU A 22 6.07 14.00 0.96
CA GLU A 22 5.43 15.18 1.53
C GLU A 22 4.43 15.85 0.58
N GLU A 23 4.60 15.67 -0.73
CA GLU A 23 3.75 16.26 -1.77
C GLU A 23 2.42 15.52 -1.97
N ILE A 24 2.27 14.33 -1.37
CA ILE A 24 1.04 13.56 -1.48
C ILE A 24 -0.10 14.34 -0.81
N LEU A 25 -1.27 14.31 -1.45
CA LEU A 25 -2.48 14.96 -0.96
C LEU A 25 -3.36 13.93 -0.25
N LEU A 26 -3.77 14.28 0.97
CA LEU A 26 -4.71 13.57 1.82
C LEU A 26 -6.08 14.23 1.74
N VAL A 27 -7.12 13.41 1.84
CA VAL A 27 -8.51 13.88 1.96
C VAL A 27 -8.84 14.24 3.42
N PRO A 28 -9.88 15.06 3.68
CA PRO A 28 -10.25 15.47 5.03
C PRO A 28 -10.50 14.30 5.99
N GLU A 29 -11.03 13.19 5.50
CA GLU A 29 -11.29 11.96 6.25
C GLU A 29 -9.99 11.35 6.79
N GLN A 30 -8.95 11.31 5.96
CA GLN A 30 -7.63 10.82 6.35
C GLN A 30 -6.97 11.73 7.37
N VAL A 31 -7.12 13.06 7.23
CA VAL A 31 -6.60 14.01 8.22
C VAL A 31 -7.38 13.93 9.53
N SER A 32 -8.70 13.73 9.48
CA SER A 32 -9.56 13.50 10.64
C SER A 32 -9.07 12.27 11.42
N MET A 33 -8.82 11.18 10.70
CA MET A 33 -8.27 9.94 11.25
C MET A 33 -6.89 10.16 11.89
N LEU A 34 -5.96 10.80 11.18
CA LEU A 34 -4.59 11.02 11.65
C LEU A 34 -4.50 11.96 12.86
N THR A 35 -5.34 12.99 12.91
CA THR A 35 -5.36 13.99 13.99
C THR A 35 -6.26 13.60 15.16
N GLY A 36 -7.11 12.57 14.99
CA GLY A 36 -8.15 12.21 15.95
C GLY A 36 -9.24 13.29 16.13
N ARG A 37 -9.34 14.24 15.19
CA ARG A 37 -10.35 15.31 15.20
C ARG A 37 -11.47 14.96 14.24
N GLY A 38 -12.72 15.02 14.68
CA GLY A 38 -13.86 14.81 13.77
C GLY A 38 -13.90 15.83 12.63
N LEU A 39 -14.48 15.42 11.48
CA LEU A 39 -14.58 16.22 10.26
C LEU A 39 -15.21 17.62 10.47
N GLU A 40 -16.27 17.70 11.28
CA GLU A 40 -16.92 18.98 11.62
C GLU A 40 -15.97 19.92 12.36
N LYS A 41 -15.08 19.37 13.18
CA LYS A 41 -14.08 20.16 13.90
C LYS A 41 -12.98 20.66 12.97
N LEU A 42 -12.52 19.84 12.03
CA LEU A 42 -11.59 20.28 10.98
C LEU A 42 -12.21 21.36 10.09
N LYS A 43 -13.51 21.28 9.81
CA LYS A 43 -14.24 22.32 9.09
C LYS A 43 -14.30 23.62 9.90
N ALA A 44 -14.67 23.54 11.17
CA ALA A 44 -14.66 24.68 12.07
C ALA A 44 -13.25 25.30 12.22
N ASP A 45 -12.20 24.48 12.27
CA ASP A 45 -10.80 24.94 12.32
C ASP A 45 -10.42 25.72 11.04
N ARG A 46 -10.90 25.29 9.86
CA ARG A 46 -10.72 26.03 8.60
C ARG A 46 -11.46 27.37 8.62
N GLU A 47 -12.70 27.38 9.09
CA GLU A 47 -13.52 28.60 9.19
C GLU A 47 -12.94 29.58 10.23
N ALA A 48 -12.26 29.08 11.26
CA ALA A 48 -11.59 29.86 12.30
C ALA A 48 -10.13 30.22 11.97
N ASP A 49 -9.68 30.00 10.72
CA ASP A 49 -8.33 30.28 10.22
C ASP A 49 -7.19 29.64 11.04
N ASN A 50 -7.48 28.47 11.65
CA ASN A 50 -6.50 27.64 12.34
C ASN A 50 -6.49 26.16 11.88
N PRO A 51 -6.61 25.86 10.58
CA PRO A 51 -6.52 24.48 10.11
C PRO A 51 -5.06 24.03 9.92
N PRO A 52 -4.82 22.71 9.78
CA PRO A 52 -3.65 22.26 9.04
C PRO A 52 -3.64 22.93 7.65
N PRO A 53 -2.48 23.35 7.11
CA PRO A 53 -2.41 23.93 5.78
C PRO A 53 -3.07 23.03 4.73
N TYR A 54 -3.88 23.63 3.86
CA TYR A 54 -4.68 22.91 2.88
C TYR A 54 -4.55 23.55 1.49
N VAL A 55 -4.84 22.74 0.47
CA VAL A 55 -4.84 23.12 -0.93
C VAL A 55 -6.27 22.96 -1.46
N GLN A 56 -6.77 24.02 -2.10
CA GLN A 56 -8.01 24.01 -2.85
C GLN A 56 -7.69 24.43 -4.29
N HIS A 57 -8.14 23.64 -5.27
CA HIS A 57 -7.81 23.88 -6.68
C HIS A 57 -8.78 24.87 -7.33
N GLU A 58 -10.06 24.84 -6.95
CA GLU A 58 -11.11 25.74 -7.45
C GLU A 58 -12.08 26.09 -6.31
N GLU A 59 -12.70 27.26 -6.38
CA GLU A 59 -13.68 27.69 -5.38
C GLU A 59 -14.87 26.72 -5.36
N GLY A 60 -15.09 26.05 -4.22
CA GLY A 60 -16.08 24.98 -4.08
C GLY A 60 -15.56 23.56 -4.34
N SER A 61 -14.28 23.39 -4.72
CA SER A 61 -13.67 22.06 -4.82
C SER A 61 -13.41 21.44 -3.44
N PRO A 62 -13.26 20.11 -3.35
CA PRO A 62 -12.82 19.44 -2.12
C PRO A 62 -11.50 20.02 -1.61
N HIS A 63 -11.33 19.99 -0.28
CA HIS A 63 -10.12 20.46 0.39
C HIS A 63 -9.15 19.29 0.51
N TYR A 64 -7.88 19.52 0.14
CA TYR A 64 -6.83 18.52 0.26
C TYR A 64 -5.73 19.01 1.19
N TYR A 65 -5.02 18.08 1.80
CA TYR A 65 -3.97 18.38 2.78
C TYR A 65 -2.68 17.70 2.37
N ARG A 66 -1.56 18.41 2.33
CA ARG A 66 -0.29 17.76 2.03
C ARG A 66 0.17 16.93 3.21
N VAL A 67 0.72 15.75 2.95
CA VAL A 67 1.23 14.86 4.01
C VAL A 67 2.30 15.56 4.86
N GLY A 68 3.17 16.38 4.25
CA GLY A 68 4.18 17.14 4.98
C GLY A 68 3.56 18.11 6.00
N ASP A 69 2.57 18.89 5.55
CA ASP A 69 1.87 19.87 6.39
C ASP A 69 1.10 19.19 7.54
N VAL A 70 0.48 18.05 7.28
CA VAL A 70 -0.21 17.26 8.31
C VAL A 70 0.78 16.68 9.32
N ARG A 71 1.96 16.22 8.89
CA ARG A 71 3.02 15.74 9.80
C ARG A 71 3.54 16.86 10.70
N ASP A 72 3.84 18.02 10.13
CA ASP A 72 4.26 19.20 10.91
C ASP A 72 3.18 19.60 11.92
N TYR A 73 1.92 19.60 11.48
CA TYR A 73 0.78 19.86 12.35
C TYR A 73 0.69 18.84 13.50
N LEU A 74 0.81 17.55 13.22
CA LEU A 74 0.84 16.48 14.23
C LEU A 74 2.03 16.62 15.19
N ARG A 75 3.22 17.03 14.70
CA ARG A 75 4.39 17.29 15.54
C ARG A 75 4.14 18.48 16.46
N SER A 76 3.48 19.54 15.96
CA SER A 76 3.08 20.69 16.77
C SER A 76 2.02 20.33 17.83
N LEU A 77 1.16 19.35 17.53
CA LEU A 77 0.20 18.79 18.49
C LEU A 77 0.86 17.86 19.53
N LYS A 78 1.94 17.16 19.15
CA LYS A 78 2.58 16.12 19.97
C LYS A 78 3.47 16.63 21.11
N SER A 79 3.69 17.94 21.27
CA SER A 79 4.65 18.44 22.27
C SER A 79 4.07 18.96 23.59
N PHE A 80 2.87 18.55 24.03
CA PHE A 80 2.39 18.88 25.39
C PHE A 80 1.52 17.77 25.96
N ARG A 81 1.78 17.33 27.21
CA ARG A 81 1.00 16.24 27.83
C ARG A 81 -0.43 16.69 28.17
N ASN A 82 -0.65 18.01 28.33
CA ASN A 82 -1.98 18.59 28.45
C ASN A 82 -2.01 20.09 28.08
N ASN A 83 -3.23 20.64 27.99
CA ASN A 83 -3.48 22.03 27.59
C ASN A 83 -2.97 23.06 28.63
N ALA A 84 -2.83 22.67 29.90
CA ALA A 84 -2.30 23.55 30.95
C ALA A 84 -0.78 23.73 30.83
N GLU A 85 -0.03 22.68 30.47
CA GLU A 85 1.40 22.78 30.13
C GLU A 85 1.62 23.66 28.90
N ARG A 86 0.77 23.51 27.88
CA ARG A 86 0.81 24.34 26.66
C ARG A 86 0.59 25.83 26.98
N VAL A 87 -0.46 26.15 27.75
CA VAL A 87 -0.78 27.54 28.13
C VAL A 87 0.28 28.13 29.05
N ARG A 88 0.86 27.33 29.96
CA ARG A 88 1.93 27.76 30.85
C ARG A 88 3.23 28.04 30.09
N TYR A 89 3.61 27.15 29.16
CA TYR A 89 4.78 27.34 28.30
C TYR A 89 4.68 28.63 27.46
N PHE A 90 3.54 28.87 26.81
CA PHE A 90 3.33 30.07 26.00
C PHE A 90 3.25 31.37 26.83
N LYS A 91 2.75 31.30 28.07
CA LYS A 91 2.72 32.44 28.99
C LYS A 91 4.09 32.76 29.60
N GLU A 92 4.92 31.74 29.88
CA GLU A 92 6.27 31.90 30.41
C GLU A 92 7.28 32.43 29.37
N HIS A 93 7.00 32.23 28.08
CA HIS A 93 7.89 32.62 26.97
C HIS A 93 7.33 33.77 26.12
N GLU A 94 6.24 34.41 26.56
CA GLU A 94 5.58 35.55 25.90
C GLU A 94 5.23 35.32 24.41
N ILE A 95 4.93 34.07 24.03
CA ILE A 95 4.67 33.68 22.63
C ILE A 95 3.20 33.96 22.29
N ASN A 96 2.94 35.00 21.50
CA ASN A 96 1.64 35.27 20.89
C ASN A 96 1.56 34.55 19.52
N GLY A 97 0.80 33.46 19.46
CA GLY A 97 0.84 32.45 18.38
C GLY A 97 0.50 32.87 16.94
N ALA A 98 0.25 34.16 16.66
CA ALA A 98 0.00 34.66 15.31
C ALA A 98 1.22 35.35 14.69
N ASP A 99 2.11 35.97 15.49
CA ASP A 99 3.22 36.79 14.98
C ASP A 99 4.50 35.98 14.68
N GLU A 100 4.67 34.79 15.26
CA GLU A 100 5.89 33.97 15.09
C GLU A 100 5.84 32.92 13.96
N LEU A 101 4.68 32.66 13.36
CA LEU A 101 4.60 31.77 12.18
C LEU A 101 5.09 32.45 10.89
N ALA A 102 5.00 33.77 10.81
CA ALA A 102 5.48 34.55 9.67
C ALA A 102 7.00 34.42 9.40
N PRO A 103 7.90 34.58 10.40
CA PRO A 103 9.33 34.37 10.18
C PRO A 103 9.67 32.92 9.80
N LEU A 104 8.97 31.93 10.38
CA LEU A 104 9.15 30.52 10.03
C LEU A 104 8.70 30.23 8.59
N ALA A 105 7.63 30.86 8.10
CA ALA A 105 7.20 30.73 6.70
C ALA A 105 8.22 31.36 5.72
N VAL A 106 8.81 32.50 6.07
CA VAL A 106 9.87 33.14 5.29
C VAL A 106 11.15 32.28 5.29
N GLU A 107 11.49 31.70 6.42
CA GLU A 107 12.65 30.81 6.55
C GLU A 107 12.46 29.51 5.76
N ARG A 108 11.24 28.93 5.77
CA ARG A 108 10.87 27.78 4.92
C ARG A 108 10.98 28.10 3.44
N ARG A 109 10.54 29.28 3.00
CA ARG A 109 10.68 29.68 1.60
C ARG A 109 12.14 29.84 1.20
N LYS A 110 12.97 30.41 2.07
CA LYS A 110 14.43 30.47 1.86
C LYS A 110 15.08 29.08 1.82
N ARG A 111 14.66 28.14 2.68
CA ARG A 111 15.14 26.75 2.64
C ARG A 111 14.69 26.03 1.38
N PHE A 112 13.44 26.21 0.96
CA PHE A 112 12.92 25.67 -0.29
C PHE A 112 13.67 26.20 -1.50
N ASP A 113 13.91 27.51 -1.57
CA ASP A 113 14.70 28.13 -2.65
C ASP A 113 16.17 27.66 -2.61
N ALA A 114 16.71 27.38 -1.42
CA ALA A 114 18.04 26.79 -1.25
C ALA A 114 18.09 25.30 -1.63
N GLU A 115 17.05 24.53 -1.32
CA GLU A 115 16.89 23.10 -1.68
C GLU A 115 16.60 22.91 -3.18
N MET A 116 15.95 23.89 -3.81
CA MET A 116 15.73 23.98 -5.25
C MET A 116 16.91 24.65 -5.97
N SER A 117 17.95 25.07 -5.26
CA SER A 117 19.18 25.53 -5.89
C SER A 117 19.88 24.37 -6.61
N ALA A 118 20.57 24.69 -7.72
CA ALA A 118 21.29 23.68 -8.50
C ALA A 118 22.29 22.87 -7.65
N SER A 119 22.90 23.50 -6.64
CA SER A 119 23.82 22.86 -5.70
C SER A 119 23.14 21.83 -4.78
N ALA A 120 21.92 22.09 -4.33
CA ALA A 120 21.19 21.16 -3.46
C ALA A 120 20.58 19.99 -4.25
N MET A 121 20.17 20.23 -5.51
CA MET A 121 19.80 19.15 -6.43
C MET A 121 21.00 18.22 -6.72
N GLU A 122 22.20 18.77 -6.87
CA GLU A 122 23.42 17.99 -7.09
C GLU A 122 23.79 17.16 -5.86
N GLN A 123 23.68 17.72 -4.65
CA GLN A 123 23.86 16.98 -3.39
C GLN A 123 22.81 15.88 -3.18
N ARG A 124 21.53 16.12 -3.55
CA ARG A 124 20.49 15.08 -3.53
C ARG A 124 20.81 13.95 -4.49
N ARG A 125 21.25 14.26 -5.70
CA ARG A 125 21.68 13.26 -6.69
C ARG A 125 22.86 12.44 -6.14
N GLU A 126 23.81 13.08 -5.46
CA GLU A 126 24.95 12.41 -4.83
C GLU A 126 24.55 11.52 -3.64
N LEU A 127 23.60 11.98 -2.81
CA LEU A 127 22.99 11.19 -1.73
C LEU A 127 22.21 9.99 -2.26
N GLU A 128 21.48 10.15 -3.35
CA GLU A 128 20.74 9.06 -3.98
C GLU A 128 21.70 8.02 -4.58
N VAL A 129 22.80 8.46 -5.19
CA VAL A 129 23.89 7.57 -5.61
C VAL A 129 24.51 6.84 -4.41
N ARG A 130 24.75 7.52 -3.29
CA ARG A 130 25.21 6.88 -2.04
C ARG A 130 24.19 5.90 -1.47
N ARG A 131 22.89 6.23 -1.50
CA ARG A 131 21.82 5.37 -1.02
C ARG A 131 21.67 4.12 -1.88
N ARG A 132 21.75 4.26 -3.21
CA ARG A 132 21.85 3.13 -4.14
C ARG A 132 23.08 2.27 -3.85
N LYS A 133 24.22 2.89 -3.54
CA LYS A 133 25.46 2.19 -3.14
C LYS A 133 25.30 1.45 -1.80
N ALA A 134 24.64 2.05 -0.81
CA ALA A 134 24.36 1.43 0.49
C ALA A 134 23.34 0.29 0.40
N SER A 135 22.30 0.43 -0.43
CA SER A 135 21.39 -0.68 -0.76
C SER A 135 22.11 -1.82 -1.49
N ARG A 136 23.13 -1.49 -2.31
CA ARG A 136 24.06 -2.45 -2.94
C ARG A 136 24.87 -3.25 -1.92
N GLU A 137 25.24 -2.64 -0.80
CA GLU A 137 25.99 -3.29 0.28
C GLU A 137 25.10 -4.15 1.19
N PHE A 138 23.79 -3.86 1.28
CA PHE A 138 22.87 -4.58 2.17
C PHE A 138 22.37 -5.92 1.60
N LEU A 139 22.16 -6.01 0.28
CA LEU A 139 21.65 -7.23 -0.38
C LEU A 139 22.75 -8.05 -1.07
N GLY A 140 23.95 -7.49 -1.28
CA GLY A 140 25.01 -8.16 -2.02
C GLY A 140 24.81 -8.27 -3.54
N PHE A 141 23.58 -8.02 -4.05
CA PHE A 141 23.23 -8.11 -5.47
C PHE A 141 22.61 -6.80 -5.99
N GLU A 142 22.85 -6.48 -7.27
CA GLU A 142 22.40 -5.25 -7.93
C GLU A 142 20.95 -5.32 -8.45
N SER A 143 20.45 -6.52 -8.71
CA SER A 143 19.10 -6.77 -9.23
C SER A 143 18.65 -8.21 -8.97
N PHE A 144 17.39 -8.52 -9.24
CA PHE A 144 16.91 -9.91 -9.16
C PHE A 144 17.59 -10.82 -10.18
N ASP A 145 17.86 -10.33 -11.39
CA ASP A 145 18.60 -11.12 -12.40
C ASP A 145 20.05 -11.38 -11.95
N ASP A 146 20.67 -10.39 -11.29
CA ASP A 146 22.00 -10.52 -10.68
C ASP A 146 21.99 -11.55 -9.54
N TYR A 147 20.98 -11.52 -8.68
CA TYR A 147 20.73 -12.55 -7.66
C TYR A 147 20.61 -13.94 -8.28
N LEU A 148 19.73 -14.15 -9.27
CA LEU A 148 19.56 -15.45 -9.92
C LEU A 148 20.83 -15.98 -10.60
N THR A 149 21.73 -15.09 -11.00
CA THR A 149 22.96 -15.45 -11.72
C THR A 149 24.12 -15.72 -10.76
N ASN A 150 24.25 -14.93 -9.70
CA ASN A 150 25.45 -14.86 -8.87
C ASN A 150 25.24 -15.33 -7.42
N ALA A 151 24.00 -15.52 -6.96
CA ALA A 151 23.73 -15.95 -5.60
C ALA A 151 24.15 -17.41 -5.35
N LEU A 152 24.64 -17.65 -4.14
CA LEU A 152 24.86 -18.97 -3.58
C LEU A 152 23.52 -19.54 -3.06
N PRO A 153 23.43 -20.88 -2.84
CA PRO A 153 22.20 -21.51 -2.39
C PRO A 153 21.58 -20.92 -1.12
N ASP A 154 22.41 -20.44 -0.20
CA ASP A 154 22.01 -19.89 1.10
C ASP A 154 21.76 -18.38 1.08
N ASP A 155 22.01 -17.70 -0.05
CA ASP A 155 21.82 -16.25 -0.14
C ASP A 155 20.33 -15.90 -0.24
N GLU A 156 19.90 -14.93 0.57
CA GLU A 156 18.50 -14.57 0.73
C GLU A 156 18.09 -13.39 -0.17
N TRP A 157 16.86 -13.45 -0.67
CA TRP A 157 16.21 -12.34 -1.39
C TRP A 157 14.76 -12.16 -0.90
N PRO A 158 14.21 -10.94 -0.91
CA PRO A 158 12.81 -10.72 -0.51
C PRO A 158 11.83 -11.20 -1.60
N PHE A 159 10.83 -11.96 -1.17
CA PHE A 159 9.75 -12.44 -2.03
C PHE A 159 8.37 -12.17 -1.42
N THR A 160 7.38 -12.06 -2.29
CA THR A 160 5.97 -12.12 -1.95
C THR A 160 5.44 -13.51 -2.32
N LEU A 161 4.92 -14.24 -1.35
CA LEU A 161 4.25 -15.52 -1.55
C LEU A 161 2.78 -15.26 -1.81
N ALA A 162 2.28 -15.63 -2.99
CA ALA A 162 0.87 -15.55 -3.35
C ALA A 162 0.38 -16.94 -3.78
N SER A 163 -0.59 -17.50 -3.05
CA SER A 163 -1.10 -18.86 -3.28
C SER A 163 0.02 -19.92 -3.32
N GLY A 164 1.02 -19.78 -2.44
CA GLY A 164 2.18 -20.68 -2.38
C GLY A 164 3.23 -20.48 -3.49
N LYS A 165 3.02 -19.55 -4.42
CA LYS A 165 3.97 -19.23 -5.49
C LYS A 165 4.82 -18.01 -5.11
N PRO A 166 6.16 -18.12 -5.15
CA PRO A 166 7.02 -16.98 -4.90
C PRO A 166 7.04 -16.05 -6.12
N ILE A 167 6.81 -14.77 -5.84
CA ILE A 167 6.90 -13.64 -6.75
C ILE A 167 7.99 -12.72 -6.20
N GLU A 168 8.86 -12.23 -7.08
CA GLU A 168 9.88 -11.25 -6.71
C GLU A 168 9.21 -10.02 -6.07
N PHE A 169 9.71 -9.58 -4.91
CA PHE A 169 9.02 -8.57 -4.08
C PHE A 169 8.84 -7.25 -4.81
N PHE A 170 9.84 -6.73 -5.52
CA PHE A 170 9.70 -5.45 -6.21
C PHE A 170 8.74 -5.52 -7.41
N MET A 171 8.69 -6.67 -8.09
CA MET A 171 7.71 -6.96 -9.14
C MET A 171 6.29 -7.02 -8.57
N SER A 172 6.09 -7.60 -7.38
CA SER A 172 4.77 -7.71 -6.76
C SER A 172 4.14 -6.34 -6.47
N LEU A 173 4.97 -5.35 -6.12
CA LEU A 173 4.53 -3.95 -5.95
C LEU A 173 4.01 -3.33 -7.26
N GLY A 174 4.53 -3.75 -8.41
CA GLY A 174 4.09 -3.29 -9.73
C GLY A 174 2.80 -3.93 -10.23
N ILE A 175 2.46 -5.13 -9.75
CA ILE A 175 1.25 -5.88 -10.11
C ILE A 175 -0.02 -5.24 -9.52
N GLY A 176 0.10 -4.58 -8.36
CA GLY A 176 -1.01 -3.92 -7.67
C GLY A 176 -1.89 -4.89 -6.87
N GLY A 177 -2.51 -4.39 -5.79
CA GLY A 177 -3.28 -5.22 -4.85
C GLY A 177 -4.46 -5.96 -5.48
N ASP A 178 -5.05 -5.41 -6.55
CA ASP A 178 -6.22 -6.00 -7.22
C ASP A 178 -5.93 -7.33 -7.92
N HIS A 179 -4.66 -7.65 -8.18
CA HIS A 179 -4.23 -8.83 -8.94
C HIS A 179 -3.55 -9.87 -8.04
N LEU A 180 -3.31 -9.53 -6.77
CA LEU A 180 -2.88 -10.47 -5.76
C LEU A 180 -4.12 -11.03 -5.05
N PRO A 181 -4.13 -12.33 -4.68
CA PRO A 181 -5.23 -12.89 -3.89
C PRO A 181 -5.33 -12.14 -2.56
N GLY A 182 -6.54 -11.74 -2.17
CA GLY A 182 -6.74 -10.93 -0.95
C GLY A 182 -6.40 -11.67 0.36
N GLU A 183 -6.41 -13.00 0.35
CA GLU A 183 -6.01 -13.84 1.47
C GLU A 183 -4.78 -14.70 1.12
N GLY A 184 -3.90 -14.92 2.11
CA GLY A 184 -2.75 -15.81 1.97
C GLY A 184 -1.54 -15.20 1.25
N VAL A 185 -1.45 -13.86 1.22
CA VAL A 185 -0.25 -13.16 0.75
C VAL A 185 0.67 -12.85 1.93
N GLU A 186 1.89 -13.37 1.89
CA GLU A 186 2.92 -13.08 2.90
C GLU A 186 4.24 -12.63 2.26
N CYS A 187 4.99 -11.77 2.94
CA CYS A 187 6.33 -11.37 2.53
C CYS A 187 7.36 -12.15 3.34
N ARG A 188 8.33 -12.77 2.67
CA ARG A 188 9.38 -13.57 3.29
C ARG A 188 10.71 -13.37 2.58
N TRP A 189 11.78 -13.50 3.35
CA TRP A 189 13.11 -13.75 2.82
C TRP A 189 13.19 -15.23 2.50
N LEU A 190 13.60 -15.57 1.28
CA LEU A 190 13.84 -16.95 0.87
C LEU A 190 15.27 -17.06 0.38
N SER A 191 15.90 -18.20 0.67
CA SER A 191 17.16 -18.56 0.03
C SER A 191 16.95 -18.88 -1.45
N LEU A 192 18.02 -18.91 -2.24
CA LEU A 192 17.92 -19.26 -3.66
C LEU A 192 17.39 -20.69 -3.84
N ASP A 193 17.82 -21.62 -3.00
CA ASP A 193 17.36 -23.01 -3.04
C ASP A 193 15.87 -23.14 -2.69
N GLU A 194 15.41 -22.41 -1.66
CA GLU A 194 14.00 -22.36 -1.28
C GLU A 194 13.15 -21.80 -2.43
N TYR A 195 13.58 -20.67 -3.02
CA TYR A 195 12.91 -20.06 -4.16
C TYR A 195 12.78 -21.04 -5.33
N LEU A 196 13.87 -21.68 -5.74
CA LEU A 196 13.88 -22.61 -6.88
C LEU A 196 13.01 -23.86 -6.61
N THR A 197 13.07 -24.38 -5.39
CA THR A 197 12.23 -25.50 -4.95
C THR A 197 10.75 -25.15 -5.02
N MET A 198 10.36 -23.99 -4.49
CA MET A 198 8.98 -23.51 -4.54
C MET A 198 8.51 -23.24 -5.97
N ARG A 199 9.35 -22.62 -6.82
CA ARG A 199 9.03 -22.40 -8.25
C ARG A 199 8.84 -23.71 -9.01
N ARG A 200 9.66 -24.72 -8.73
CA ARG A 200 9.53 -26.05 -9.33
C ARG A 200 8.22 -26.72 -8.89
N ALA A 201 7.88 -26.65 -7.61
CA ALA A 201 6.63 -27.20 -7.08
C ALA A 201 5.41 -26.53 -7.72
N ALA A 202 5.41 -25.19 -7.80
CA ALA A 202 4.35 -24.43 -8.45
C ALA A 202 4.18 -24.79 -9.94
N ALA A 203 5.29 -24.94 -10.68
CA ALA A 203 5.24 -25.32 -12.09
C ALA A 203 4.69 -26.74 -12.31
N LEU A 204 4.98 -27.68 -11.40
CA LEU A 204 4.41 -29.03 -11.44
C LEU A 204 2.91 -29.01 -11.14
N GLN A 205 2.48 -28.23 -10.15
CA GLN A 205 1.08 -28.09 -9.80
C GLN A 205 0.27 -27.47 -10.96
N GLU A 206 0.75 -26.38 -11.57
CA GLU A 206 0.09 -25.76 -12.73
C GLU A 206 -0.08 -26.74 -13.90
N ARG A 207 0.91 -27.62 -14.12
CA ARG A 207 0.82 -28.67 -15.15
C ARG A 207 -0.24 -29.71 -14.80
N GLN A 208 -0.27 -30.18 -13.56
CA GLN A 208 -1.27 -31.15 -13.09
C GLN A 208 -2.69 -30.57 -13.19
N GLU A 209 -2.87 -29.31 -12.83
CA GLU A 209 -4.16 -28.62 -12.92
C GLU A 209 -4.63 -28.49 -14.38
N ARG A 210 -3.72 -28.19 -15.32
CA ARG A 210 -4.04 -28.16 -16.74
C ARG A 210 -4.45 -29.54 -17.26
N GLU A 211 -3.66 -30.58 -16.98
CA GLU A 211 -3.96 -31.95 -17.42
C GLU A 211 -5.30 -32.45 -16.82
N ALA A 212 -5.58 -32.13 -15.56
CA ALA A 212 -6.86 -32.45 -14.91
C ALA A 212 -8.04 -31.69 -15.53
N ALA A 213 -7.87 -30.42 -15.89
CA ALA A 213 -8.89 -29.63 -16.56
C ALA A 213 -9.19 -30.17 -17.97
N GLU A 214 -8.17 -30.59 -18.72
CA GLU A 214 -8.33 -31.23 -20.03
C GLU A 214 -9.07 -32.57 -19.92
N LEU A 215 -8.72 -33.41 -18.94
CA LEU A 215 -9.43 -34.67 -18.69
C LEU A 215 -10.90 -34.44 -18.32
N ARG A 216 -11.17 -33.42 -17.50
CA ARG A 216 -12.55 -33.07 -17.13
C ARG A 216 -13.36 -32.59 -18.33
N ALA A 217 -12.77 -31.73 -19.16
CA ALA A 217 -13.40 -31.26 -20.38
C ALA A 217 -13.70 -32.42 -21.36
N ALA A 218 -12.77 -33.37 -21.50
CA ALA A 218 -12.96 -34.55 -22.35
C ALA A 218 -14.06 -35.49 -21.80
N ALA A 219 -14.15 -35.65 -20.47
CA ALA A 219 -15.21 -36.43 -19.84
C ALA A 219 -16.59 -35.79 -20.04
N ASP A 220 -16.69 -34.46 -19.89
CA ASP A 220 -17.93 -33.72 -20.12
C ASP A 220 -18.37 -33.83 -21.60
N GLU A 221 -17.44 -33.82 -22.55
CA GLU A 221 -17.72 -34.04 -23.98
C GLU A 221 -18.23 -35.47 -24.25
N ALA A 222 -17.62 -36.49 -23.65
CA ALA A 222 -18.01 -37.90 -23.84
C ALA A 222 -19.39 -38.25 -23.24
N THR A 223 -19.92 -37.44 -22.32
CA THR A 223 -21.20 -37.70 -21.63
C THR A 223 -22.42 -37.10 -22.36
N THR A 224 -22.28 -36.74 -23.65
CA THR A 224 -23.36 -36.16 -24.46
C THR A 224 -24.44 -37.14 -24.92
N GLU A 225 -24.29 -38.44 -24.70
CA GLU A 225 -25.39 -39.38 -24.95
C GLU A 225 -26.49 -39.19 -23.88
N PRO A 226 -27.73 -38.83 -24.27
CA PRO A 226 -28.82 -38.70 -23.31
C PRO A 226 -29.03 -40.05 -22.63
N LEU A 227 -28.98 -40.03 -21.30
CA LEU A 227 -29.22 -41.22 -20.47
C LEU A 227 -30.50 -41.92 -20.98
N PRO A 228 -30.46 -43.24 -21.23
CA PRO A 228 -31.62 -43.97 -21.71
C PRO A 228 -32.77 -43.72 -20.73
N ALA A 229 -33.90 -43.24 -21.27
CA ALA A 229 -35.07 -42.95 -20.47
C ALA A 229 -35.45 -44.23 -19.70
N TYR A 230 -35.33 -44.18 -18.38
CA TYR A 230 -35.67 -45.30 -17.52
C TYR A 230 -37.19 -45.50 -17.59
N GLU A 231 -37.64 -46.45 -18.43
CA GLU A 231 -39.03 -46.87 -18.45
C GLU A 231 -39.32 -47.60 -17.12
N ARG A 232 -40.09 -46.95 -16.24
CA ARG A 232 -40.58 -47.61 -15.03
C ARG A 232 -41.41 -48.82 -15.45
N PRO A 233 -41.07 -50.05 -14.99
CA PRO A 233 -41.89 -51.20 -15.26
C PRO A 233 -43.26 -50.97 -14.64
N VAL A 234 -44.28 -50.94 -15.50
CA VAL A 234 -45.68 -50.83 -15.10
C VAL A 234 -46.03 -52.15 -14.41
N VAL A 235 -45.92 -52.20 -13.09
CA VAL A 235 -46.35 -53.36 -12.30
C VAL A 235 -47.88 -53.39 -12.36
N SER A 236 -48.42 -54.12 -13.33
CA SER A 236 -49.84 -54.44 -13.42
C SER A 236 -50.20 -55.38 -12.27
N GLY A 237 -50.49 -54.81 -11.10
CA GLY A 237 -51.02 -55.54 -9.96
C GLY A 237 -52.40 -56.11 -10.29
N LYS A 238 -52.46 -57.41 -10.57
CA LYS A 238 -53.72 -58.17 -10.51
C LYS A 238 -54.19 -58.15 -9.05
N SER A 239 -55.33 -57.53 -8.81
CA SER A 239 -56.06 -57.60 -7.54
C SER A 239 -56.42 -59.06 -7.24
N ALA A 240 -55.77 -59.67 -6.26
CA ALA A 240 -56.18 -60.96 -5.73
C ALA A 240 -57.53 -60.77 -5.00
N GLY A 241 -58.57 -61.37 -5.57
CA GLY A 241 -59.90 -61.42 -4.96
C GLY A 241 -59.86 -62.20 -3.64
N ARG A 242 -60.55 -61.66 -2.64
CA ARG A 242 -60.92 -62.36 -1.41
C ARG A 242 -61.97 -63.42 -1.73
N LEU A 243 -61.74 -64.65 -1.26
CA LEU A 243 -62.75 -65.64 -0.92
C LEU A 243 -62.50 -66.06 0.53
#